data_AF-A0A842XII9-F1
#
_entry.id   AF-A0A842XII9-F1
#
_cell.length_a   1.000
_cell.length_b   1.000
_cell.length_c   1.000
_cell.angle_alpha   90.00
_cell.angle_beta   90.00
_cell.angle_gamma   90.00
#
_symmetry.space_group_name_H-M   'P 1'
#
loop_
_entity.id
_entity.type
_entity.pdbx_description
1 polymer ?
#
loop_
_entity_poly.entity_id
_entity_poly.type
_entity_poly.pdbx_seq_one_letter_code
_entity_poly.pdbx_strand_id
1 'polypeptide(L)' 'MHYSGERRGFSSPINVGETYDVKIEDTGREGDGIARVEGFVVFVPNTKKGESVKIRVTKVSRRVAFAEVVAE' A
#
# COMPACT_ATOMS: atom_id res chain seq x y z
N MET A 1 6.39 27.83 27.01
CA MET A 1 5.90 26.44 26.88
C MET A 1 6.05 26.06 25.42
N HIS A 2 7.14 25.39 25.05
CA HIS A 2 7.27 24.81 23.72
C HIS A 2 6.32 23.61 23.67
N TYR A 3 5.42 23.60 22.71
CA TYR A 3 4.62 22.42 22.40
C TYR A 3 5.60 21.30 22.01
N SER A 4 5.87 20.35 22.91
CA SER A 4 6.49 19.07 22.56
C SER A 4 5.49 18.30 21.70
N GLY A 5 5.41 18.69 20.44
CA GLY A 5 4.79 17.93 19.37
C GLY A 5 5.71 16.79 18.99
N GLU A 6 5.71 15.72 19.77
CA GLU A 6 6.10 14.41 19.25
C GLU A 6 4.94 13.46 19.49
N ARG A 7 3.83 13.79 18.83
CA ARG A 7 3.01 12.73 18.25
C ARG A 7 4.00 11.95 17.42
N ARG A 8 4.45 10.79 17.91
CA ARG A 8 4.87 9.69 17.04
C ARG A 8 3.64 9.40 16.20
N GLY A 9 3.43 10.21 15.17
CA GLY A 9 2.55 9.89 14.09
C GLY A 9 3.10 8.56 13.64
N PHE A 10 2.28 7.52 13.78
CA PHE A 10 2.46 6.35 12.95
C PHE A 10 2.36 6.89 11.53
N SER A 11 3.49 7.34 10.97
CA SER A 11 3.60 7.71 9.57
C SER A 11 3.57 6.37 8.86
N SER A 12 2.36 5.82 8.74
CA SER A 12 2.14 4.73 7.80
C SER A 12 2.70 5.25 6.47
N PRO A 13 3.59 4.49 5.82
CA PRO A 13 4.24 4.94 4.57
C PRO A 13 3.24 5.13 3.42
N ILE A 14 1.97 4.85 3.68
CA ILE A 14 0.86 4.85 2.75
C ILE A 14 -0.31 5.65 3.35
N ASN A 15 -0.79 6.62 2.60
CA ASN A 15 -1.97 7.41 2.92
C ASN A 15 -3.20 6.89 2.17
N VAL A 16 -4.35 6.86 2.84
CA VAL A 16 -5.63 6.55 2.19
C VAL A 16 -6.00 7.68 1.23
N GLY A 17 -6.42 7.33 0.02
CA GLY A 17 -6.80 8.25 -1.05
C GLY A 17 -5.66 8.60 -1.99
N GLU A 18 -4.42 8.29 -1.63
CA GLU A 18 -3.25 8.56 -2.45
C GLU A 18 -2.90 7.38 -3.36
N THR A 19 -2.23 7.72 -4.46
CA THR A 19 -1.70 6.78 -5.44
C THR A 19 -0.21 6.58 -5.24
N TYR A 20 0.20 5.32 -5.26
CA TYR A 20 1.59 4.90 -5.11
C TYR A 20 1.95 3.96 -6.25
N ASP A 21 3.14 4.14 -6.81
CA ASP A 21 3.73 3.20 -7.73
C ASP A 21 4.40 2.10 -6.92
N VAL A 22 3.83 0.90 -6.96
CA VAL A 22 4.38 -0.25 -6.25
C VAL A 22 4.72 -1.36 -7.22
N LYS A 23 5.74 -2.13 -6.86
CA LYS A 23 6.08 -3.34 -7.57
C LYS A 23 5.41 -4.53 -6.89
N ILE A 24 4.75 -5.34 -7.69
CA ILE A 24 4.14 -6.57 -7.22
C ILE A 24 5.26 -7.61 -7.08
N GLU A 25 5.59 -7.93 -5.84
CA GLU A 25 6.65 -8.88 -5.49
C GLU A 25 6.17 -10.32 -5.70
N ASP A 26 4.87 -10.56 -5.48
CA ASP A 26 4.27 -11.87 -5.62
C ASP A 26 2.80 -11.80 -6.03
N THR A 27 2.24 -12.90 -6.53
CA THR A 27 0.81 -12.99 -6.87
C THR A 27 0.25 -14.30 -6.38
N GLY A 28 -0.85 -14.24 -5.65
CA GLY A 28 -1.61 -15.39 -5.23
C GLY A 28 -2.24 -16.13 -6.41
N ARG A 29 -2.71 -17.35 -6.14
CA ARG A 29 -3.37 -18.21 -7.12
C ARG A 29 -4.71 -17.66 -7.63
N GLU A 30 -5.32 -16.74 -6.89
CA GLU A 30 -6.59 -16.10 -7.23
C GLU A 30 -6.42 -14.80 -8.04
N GLY A 31 -5.17 -14.39 -8.32
CA GLY A 31 -4.88 -13.14 -9.04
C GLY A 31 -4.71 -11.90 -8.15
N ASP A 32 -4.56 -12.11 -6.84
CA ASP A 32 -4.21 -11.06 -5.88
C ASP A 32 -2.71 -10.81 -5.89
N GLY A 33 -2.28 -9.61 -6.26
CA GLY A 33 -0.89 -9.21 -6.07
C GLY A 33 -0.61 -8.76 -4.66
N ILE A 34 0.58 -9.15 -4.22
CA ILE A 34 1.11 -8.83 -2.93
C ILE A 34 2.24 -7.84 -3.17
N ALA A 35 2.01 -6.59 -2.80
CA ALA A 35 3.02 -5.55 -2.75
C ALA A 35 3.50 -5.39 -1.30
N ARG A 36 4.79 -5.12 -1.12
CA ARG A 36 5.37 -4.85 0.20
C ARG A 36 6.04 -3.49 0.20
N VAL A 37 5.54 -2.58 1.03
CA VAL A 37 6.07 -1.22 1.16
C VAL A 37 6.64 -1.08 2.56
N GLU A 38 7.96 -1.00 2.70
CA GLU A 38 8.65 -0.82 3.99
C GLU A 38 8.19 -1.76 5.12
N GLY A 39 7.85 -3.01 4.76
CA GLY A 39 7.36 -4.02 5.70
C GLY A 39 5.84 -4.05 5.91
N PHE A 40 5.09 -3.09 5.36
CA PHE A 40 3.63 -3.15 5.23
C PHE A 40 3.22 -4.00 4.04
N VAL A 41 2.22 -4.87 4.24
CA VAL A 41 1.64 -5.68 3.17
C VAL A 41 0.47 -4.92 2.55
N VAL A 42 0.53 -4.71 1.25
CA VAL A 42 -0.52 -4.07 0.47
C VAL A 42 -1.11 -5.11 -0.48
N PHE A 43 -2.40 -5.37 -0.31
CA PHE A 43 -3.15 -6.27 -1.18
C PHE A 43 -3.71 -5.48 -2.35
N VAL A 44 -3.44 -5.98 -3.55
CA VAL A 44 -3.81 -5.33 -4.81
C VAL A 44 -4.45 -6.37 -5.73
N PRO A 45 -5.78 -6.42 -5.84
CA PRO A 45 -6.45 -7.37 -6.72
C PRO A 45 -6.20 -7.03 -8.20
N ASN A 46 -6.28 -8.02 -9.08
CA ASN A 46 -6.07 -7.87 -10.53
C ASN A 46 -4.65 -7.43 -10.93
N THR A 47 -3.63 -8.00 -10.29
CA THR A 47 -2.23 -7.69 -10.63
C THR A 47 -1.40 -8.94 -10.84
N LYS A 48 -0.19 -8.78 -11.38
CA LYS A 48 0.73 -9.87 -11.70
C LYS A 48 2.13 -9.64 -11.15
N LYS A 49 2.81 -10.73 -10.83
CA LYS A 49 4.13 -10.75 -10.22
C LYS A 49 5.14 -10.15 -11.17
N GLY A 50 5.97 -9.26 -10.65
CA GLY A 50 7.00 -8.57 -11.41
C GLY A 50 6.51 -7.34 -12.16
N GLU A 51 5.21 -7.05 -12.13
CA GLU A 51 4.64 -5.84 -12.73
C GLU A 51 4.74 -4.65 -11.75
N SER A 52 5.08 -3.49 -12.29
CA SER A 52 5.00 -2.21 -11.58
C SER A 52 3.70 -1.54 -11.97
N VAL A 53 2.78 -1.44 -11.02
CA VAL A 53 1.46 -0.84 -11.24
C VAL A 53 1.25 0.32 -10.29
N LYS A 54 0.47 1.30 -10.74
CA LYS A 54 0.01 2.37 -9.89
C LYS A 54 -1.22 1.89 -9.13
N ILE A 55 -1.16 1.99 -7.80
CA ILE A 55 -2.23 1.56 -6.92
C ILE A 55 -2.77 2.76 -6.17
N ARG A 56 -4.08 2.81 -5.95
CA ARG A 56 -4.71 3.80 -5.07
C ARG A 56 -5.12 3.14 -3.77
N VAL A 57 -4.57 3.62 -2.67
CA VAL A 57 -4.89 3.07 -1.36
C VAL A 57 -6.30 3.52 -0.97
N THR A 58 -7.22 2.59 -0.83
CA THR A 58 -8.60 2.91 -0.42
C THR A 58 -8.82 2.70 1.07
N LYS A 59 -8.00 1.84 1.70
CA LYS A 59 -8.14 1.54 3.12
C LYS A 59 -6.82 1.07 3.71
N VAL A 60 -6.36 1.75 4.76
CA VAL A 60 -5.23 1.29 5.58
C VAL A 60 -5.76 0.72 6.88
N SER A 61 -5.25 -0.44 7.28
CA SER A 61 -5.56 -1.08 8.55
C SER A 61 -4.30 -1.19 9.41
N ARG A 62 -4.37 -1.86 10.58
CA ARG A 62 -3.29 -1.86 11.59
C ARG A 62 -1.92 -2.36 11.08
N ARG A 63 -1.90 -3.32 10.13
CA ARG A 63 -0.66 -3.93 9.58
C ARG A 63 -0.72 -4.22 8.07
N VAL A 64 -1.87 -3.97 7.46
CA VAL A 64 -2.15 -4.28 6.07
C VAL A 64 -2.90 -3.11 5.46
N ALA A 65 -2.75 -2.91 4.16
CA ALA A 65 -3.55 -1.97 3.40
C ALA A 65 -4.18 -2.64 2.19
N PHE A 66 -5.33 -2.11 1.82
CA PHE A 66 -6.05 -2.46 0.61
C PHE A 66 -5.91 -1.29 -0.35
N ALA A 67 -5.49 -1.62 -1.55
CA ALA A 67 -5.37 -0.69 -2.64
C ALA A 67 -5.96 -1.31 -3.91
N GLU A 68 -6.38 -0.46 -4.81
CA GLU A 68 -6.95 -0.86 -6.10
C GLU A 68 -6.00 -0.44 -7.20
N VAL A 69 -5.87 -1.24 -8.26
CA VAL A 69 -5.07 -0.86 -9.43
C VAL A 69 -5.75 0.29 -10.14
N VAL A 70 -5.01 1.36 -10.37
CA VAL A 70 -5.39 2.45 -11.27
C VAL A 70 -4.53 2.34 -12.52
N ALA A 71 -4.81 1.30 -13.31
CA ALA A 71 -4.27 1.21 -14.67
C ALA A 71 -5.13 2.16 -15.52
N GLU A 72 -4.48 3.16 -16.11
CA GLU A 72 -5.09 4.01 -17.15
C GLU A 72 -5.29 3.22 -18.45
#